data_AF-A0A6J5FS65-F1
#
_entry.id   AF-A0A6J5FS65-F1
#
_cell.length_a   1.000
_cell.length_b   1.000
_cell.length_c   1.000
_cell.angle_alpha   90.00
_cell.angle_beta   90.00
_cell.angle_gamma   90.00
#
_symmetry.space_group_name_H-M   'P 1'
#
loop_
_entity.id
_entity.type
_entity.pdbx_description
1 polymer ?
#
loop_
_entity_poly.entity_id
_entity_poly.type
_entity_poly.pdbx_seq_one_letter_code
_entity_poly.pdbx_strand_id
1 'polypeptide(L)'
;MPSPIGSVPALSAASATIFSIGIVFLGYWGLYEPSKWRPADIVVFICALIGFACLGLVPWMATSPVEPENSDVRIRIARHLFLTGVISIWLAVAISVVF
;
A
#
# COMPACT_ATOMS: atom_id res chain seq x y z
N MET A 1 -4.89 17.99 -15.93
CA MET A 1 -5.11 16.88 -16.87
C MET A 1 -6.23 16.03 -16.29
N PRO A 2 -7.34 15.86 -17.00
CA PRO A 2 -8.43 14.96 -16.62
C PRO A 2 -7.90 13.56 -16.31
N SER A 3 -8.42 12.90 -15.28
CA SER A 3 -8.11 11.48 -15.07
C SER A 3 -8.71 10.62 -16.19
N PRO A 4 -7.97 9.64 -16.73
CA PRO A 4 -8.48 8.78 -17.81
C PRO A 4 -9.64 7.91 -17.30
N ILE A 5 -10.62 7.69 -18.18
CA ILE A 5 -11.78 6.81 -17.91
C ILE A 5 -11.26 5.44 -17.46
N GLY A 6 -11.81 4.92 -16.35
CA GLY A 6 -11.39 3.64 -15.76
C GLY A 6 -10.21 3.74 -14.79
N SER A 7 -9.72 4.93 -14.43
CA SER A 7 -8.64 5.08 -13.45
C SER A 7 -9.00 4.55 -12.06
N VAL A 8 -10.27 4.67 -11.64
CA VAL A 8 -10.75 4.17 -10.34
C VAL A 8 -10.63 2.65 -10.24
N PRO A 9 -11.27 1.83 -11.11
CA PRO A 9 -11.15 0.38 -11.02
C PRO A 9 -9.70 -0.10 -11.21
N ALA A 10 -8.93 0.52 -12.11
CA ALA A 10 -7.53 0.15 -12.33
C ALA A 10 -6.66 0.39 -11.09
N LEU A 11 -6.78 1.55 -10.46
CA LEU A 11 -5.99 1.90 -9.27
C LEU A 11 -6.40 1.07 -8.05
N SER A 12 -7.70 0.82 -7.87
CA SER A 12 -8.21 -0.04 -6.78
C SER A 12 -7.75 -1.49 -6.95
N ALA A 13 -7.80 -2.05 -8.17
CA ALA A 13 -7.34 -3.41 -8.45
C ALA A 13 -5.83 -3.56 -8.24
N ALA A 14 -5.04 -2.59 -8.72
CA ALA A 14 -3.60 -2.57 -8.49
C ALA A 14 -3.28 -2.50 -7.00
N SER A 15 -3.97 -1.64 -6.24
CA SER A 15 -3.77 -1.53 -4.80
C SER A 15 -4.09 -2.83 -4.07
N ALA A 16 -5.22 -3.47 -4.37
CA ALA A 16 -5.60 -4.75 -3.78
C ALA A 16 -4.57 -5.86 -4.07
N THR A 17 -4.00 -5.88 -5.27
CA THR A 17 -2.98 -6.85 -5.66
C THR A 17 -1.71 -6.70 -4.82
N ILE A 18 -1.18 -5.47 -4.70
CA ILE A 18 0.03 -5.21 -3.89
C ILE A 18 -0.25 -5.44 -2.40
N PHE A 19 -1.44 -5.07 -1.92
CA PHE A 19 -1.85 -5.34 -0.54
C PHE A 19 -1.86 -6.84 -0.26
N SER A 20 -2.41 -7.64 -1.17
CA SER A 20 -2.41 -9.11 -1.06
C SER A 20 -0.99 -9.69 -1.04
N ILE A 21 -0.11 -9.22 -1.94
CA ILE A 21 1.32 -9.62 -1.95
C ILE A 21 1.99 -9.30 -0.61
N GLY A 22 1.74 -8.11 -0.06
CA GLY A 22 2.29 -7.72 1.24
C GLY A 22 1.82 -8.63 2.39
N ILE A 23 0.55 -9.06 2.39
CA ILE A 23 0.04 -10.00 3.41
C ILE A 23 0.80 -11.32 3.33
N VAL A 24 0.94 -11.87 2.12
CA VAL A 24 1.65 -13.14 1.91
C VAL A 24 3.12 -13.02 2.33
N PHE A 25 3.77 -11.91 1.99
CA PHE A 25 5.14 -11.62 2.38
C PHE A 25 5.31 -11.62 3.91
N LEU A 26 4.46 -10.91 4.65
CA LEU A 26 4.55 -10.90 6.12
C LEU A 26 4.23 -12.25 6.76
N GLY A 27 3.28 -12.99 6.18
CA GLY A 27 2.99 -14.37 6.61
C GLY A 27 4.23 -15.26 6.47
N TYR A 28 5.00 -15.09 5.39
CA TYR A 28 6.26 -15.80 5.17
C TYR A 28 7.41 -15.31 6.07
N TRP A 29 7.53 -14.01 6.30
CA TRP A 29 8.63 -13.41 7.08
C TRP A 29 8.70 -13.87 8.55
N GLY A 30 7.66 -14.56 9.05
CA GLY A 30 7.73 -15.14 10.39
C GLY A 30 7.09 -14.28 11.47
N LEU A 31 6.04 -13.52 11.15
CA LEU A 31 5.19 -12.81 12.13
C LEU A 31 4.69 -13.74 13.26
N TYR A 32 4.62 -15.04 12.99
CA TYR A 32 4.17 -16.09 13.92
C TYR A 32 5.30 -16.80 14.66
N GLU A 33 6.56 -16.47 14.40
CA GLU A 33 7.69 -17.16 15.00
C GLU A 33 7.83 -16.74 16.47
N PRO A 34 7.81 -17.66 17.44
CA PRO A 34 7.83 -17.33 18.87
C PRO A 34 9.19 -16.81 19.38
N SER A 35 10.13 -16.52 18.46
CA SER A 35 11.43 -15.93 18.76
C SER A 35 11.32 -14.45 19.11
N LYS A 36 12.28 -13.94 19.90
CA LYS A 36 12.39 -12.50 20.18
C LYS A 36 12.60 -11.74 18.88
N TRP A 37 11.76 -10.73 18.64
CA TRP A 37 11.87 -9.87 17.46
C TRP A 37 13.21 -9.14 17.47
N ARG A 38 13.94 -9.26 16.38
CA ARG A 38 15.16 -8.49 16.14
C ARG A 38 14.76 -7.08 15.72
N PRO A 39 15.63 -6.07 15.89
CA PRO A 39 15.35 -4.72 15.41
C PRO A 39 14.98 -4.67 13.93
N ALA A 40 15.56 -5.54 13.10
CA ALA A 40 15.21 -5.68 11.68
C ALA A 40 13.74 -6.08 11.46
N ASP A 41 13.22 -7.03 12.25
CA ASP A 41 11.83 -7.49 12.16
C ASP A 41 10.85 -6.36 12.47
N ILE A 42 11.17 -5.55 13.49
CA ILE A 42 10.38 -4.38 13.86
C ILE A 42 10.33 -3.38 12.69
N VAL A 43 11.46 -3.13 12.04
CA VAL A 43 11.52 -2.19 10.89
C VAL A 43 10.73 -2.73 9.71
N VAL A 44 10.91 -4.00 9.33
CA VAL A 44 10.15 -4.66 8.25
C VAL A 44 8.65 -4.59 8.53
N PHE A 45 8.25 -4.89 9.76
CA PHE A 45 6.85 -4.87 10.18
C PHE A 45 6.24 -3.47 10.14
N ILE A 46 6.93 -2.45 10.66
CA ILE A 46 6.45 -1.06 10.60
C ILE A 46 6.32 -0.58 9.16
N CYS A 47 7.32 -0.85 8.31
CA CYS A 47 7.26 -0.51 6.89
C CYS A 47 6.08 -1.20 6.20
N ALA A 48 5.82 -2.47 6.51
CA ALA A 48 4.70 -3.19 5.93
C ALA A 48 3.34 -2.65 6.40
N LEU A 49 3.20 -2.30 7.70
CA LEU A 49 1.98 -1.68 8.24
C LEU A 49 1.68 -0.33 7.60
N ILE A 50 2.69 0.53 7.41
CA ILE A 50 2.55 1.80 6.68
C ILE A 50 2.08 1.52 5.25
N GLY A 51 2.71 0.53 4.60
CA GLY A 51 2.34 0.08 3.26
C GLY A 51 0.86 -0.30 3.15
N PHE A 52 0.38 -1.14 4.07
CA PHE A 52 -1.02 -1.54 4.12
C PHE A 52 -1.97 -0.39 4.41
N ALA A 53 -1.65 0.47 5.37
CA ALA A 53 -2.50 1.62 5.69
C ALA A 53 -2.68 2.50 4.44
N CYS A 54 -1.60 2.79 3.72
CA CYS A 54 -1.65 3.57 2.49
C CYS A 54 -2.44 2.86 1.38
N LEU A 55 -2.14 1.58 1.10
CA LEU A 55 -2.80 0.81 0.04
C LEU A 55 -4.30 0.55 0.31
N GLY A 56 -4.67 0.30 1.57
CA GLY A 56 -6.06 0.10 2.00
C GLY A 56 -6.91 1.38 1.90
N LEU A 57 -6.28 2.55 2.01
CA LEU A 57 -6.95 3.85 1.83
C LEU A 57 -7.13 4.25 0.36
N VAL A 58 -6.42 3.60 -0.57
CA VAL A 58 -6.52 3.92 -2.01
C VAL A 58 -7.94 3.73 -2.57
N PRO A 59 -8.62 2.59 -2.36
CA PRO A 59 -9.99 2.42 -2.84
C PRO A 59 -10.93 3.47 -2.26
N TRP A 60 -10.85 3.72 -0.95
CA TRP A 60 -11.66 4.74 -0.28
C TRP A 60 -11.48 6.12 -0.93
N MET A 61 -10.23 6.54 -1.14
CA MET A 61 -9.92 7.82 -1.78
C MET A 61 -10.38 7.86 -3.24
N ALA A 62 -10.31 6.74 -3.96
CA ALA A 62 -10.69 6.65 -5.36
C ALA A 62 -12.21 6.61 -5.58
N THR A 63 -13.00 6.10 -4.62
CA THR A 63 -14.46 5.94 -4.76
C THR A 63 -15.28 6.98 -4.01
N SER A 64 -14.69 7.77 -3.12
CA SER A 64 -15.44 8.74 -2.32
C SER A 64 -16.07 9.85 -3.19
N PRO A 65 -17.37 10.19 -3.01
CA PRO A 65 -18.10 11.14 -3.87
C PRO A 65 -17.51 12.56 -3.83
N VAL A 66 -17.42 13.20 -4.99
CA VAL A 66 -16.70 14.46 -5.20
C VAL A 66 -17.69 15.63 -5.29
N GLU A 67 -17.73 16.49 -4.28
CA GLU A 67 -18.17 17.88 -4.44
C GLU A 67 -16.97 18.73 -4.89
N PRO A 68 -16.98 19.49 -6.01
CA PRO A 68 -17.81 19.47 -7.22
C PRO A 68 -17.13 18.74 -8.41
N GLU A 69 -17.90 18.47 -9.48
CA GLU A 69 -17.67 17.64 -10.68
C GLU A 69 -16.33 17.74 -11.45
N ASN A 70 -15.39 18.62 -11.09
CA ASN A 70 -14.18 18.90 -11.88
C ASN A 70 -12.85 18.69 -11.14
N SER A 71 -12.86 18.14 -9.92
CA SER A 71 -11.64 17.97 -9.14
C SER A 71 -11.08 16.54 -9.20
N ASP A 72 -10.12 16.30 -10.12
CA ASP A 72 -9.27 15.08 -10.12
C ASP A 72 -8.34 14.98 -8.88
N VAL A 73 -8.53 15.84 -7.89
CA VAL A 73 -7.68 15.99 -6.70
C VAL A 73 -7.64 14.68 -5.93
N ARG A 74 -8.79 14.02 -5.75
CA ARG A 74 -8.84 12.73 -5.02
C ARG A 74 -8.14 11.61 -5.75
N ILE A 75 -8.28 11.52 -7.07
CA ILE A 75 -7.55 10.52 -7.88
C ILE A 75 -6.04 10.77 -7.79
N ARG A 76 -5.61 12.05 -7.77
CA ARG A 76 -4.21 12.39 -7.55
C ARG A 76 -3.75 11.97 -6.16
N ILE A 77 -4.52 12.20 -5.11
CA ILE A 77 -4.19 11.75 -3.74
C ILE A 77 -4.13 10.22 -3.68
N ALA A 78 -5.09 9.52 -4.29
CA ALA A 78 -5.11 8.06 -4.37
C ALA A 78 -3.86 7.51 -5.06
N ARG A 79 -3.35 8.17 -6.11
CA ARG A 79 -2.08 7.78 -6.76
C ARG A 79 -0.87 7.97 -5.84
N HIS A 80 -0.83 9.05 -5.05
CA HIS A 80 0.26 9.26 -4.09
C HIS A 80 0.19 8.24 -2.96
N LEU A 81 -1.00 7.96 -2.43
CA LEU A 81 -1.21 6.89 -1.44
C LEU A 81 -0.76 5.53 -1.99
N PHE A 82 -1.11 5.22 -3.24
CA PHE A 82 -0.65 4.00 -3.91
C PHE A 82 0.88 3.96 -4.00
N LEU A 83 1.51 5.04 -4.49
CA LEU A 83 2.96 5.11 -4.63
C LEU A 83 3.68 4.95 -3.28
N THR A 84 3.24 5.66 -2.25
CA THR A 84 3.79 5.54 -0.88
C THR A 84 3.63 4.13 -0.35
N GLY A 85 2.46 3.52 -0.57
CA GLY A 85 2.17 2.16 -0.15
C GLY A 85 3.09 1.14 -0.82
N VAL A 86 3.24 1.24 -2.15
CA VAL A 86 4.14 0.40 -2.95
C VAL A 86 5.58 0.54 -2.49
N ILE A 87 6.09 1.76 -2.36
CA ILE A 87 7.47 2.02 -1.91
C ILE A 87 7.69 1.42 -0.52
N SER A 88 6.75 1.60 0.40
CA SER A 88 6.86 1.08 1.76
C SER A 88 6.92 -0.45 1.81
N ILE A 89 6.08 -1.15 1.02
CA ILE A 89 6.12 -2.62 0.91
C ILE A 89 7.44 -3.09 0.28
N TRP A 90 7.87 -2.47 -0.82
CA TRP A 90 9.13 -2.86 -1.47
C TRP A 90 10.35 -2.58 -0.59
N LEU A 91 10.32 -1.51 0.20
CA LEU A 91 11.37 -1.21 1.16
C LEU A 91 11.39 -2.24 2.29
N ALA A 92 10.23 -2.69 2.77
CA ALA A 92 10.14 -3.81 3.71
C ALA A 92 10.78 -5.09 3.13
N VAL A 93 10.46 -5.44 1.88
CA VAL A 93 11.05 -6.59 1.17
C VAL A 93 12.57 -6.41 0.99
N ALA A 94 13.03 -5.23 0.58
CA ALA A 94 14.46 -4.98 0.38
C ALA A 94 15.26 -5.12 1.68
N ILE A 95 14.75 -4.60 2.79
CA ILE A 95 15.35 -4.77 4.12
C ILE A 95 15.38 -6.26 4.48
N SER A 96 14.30 -6.98 4.19
CA SER A 96 14.18 -8.41 4.47
C SER A 96 15.20 -9.27 3.71
N VAL A 97 15.75 -8.80 2.58
CA VAL A 97 16.77 -9.53 1.82
C VAL A 97 18.17 -9.29 2.40
N VAL A 98 18.38 -8.17 3.08
CA VAL A 98 19.69 -7.77 3.64
C VAL A 98 19.97 -8.44 4.99
N PHE A 99 18.92 -8.79 5.75
CA PHE A 99 19.01 -9.31 7.12
C PHE A 99 18.47 -10.75 7.22
#